data_AF-A0A973D9Z6-F1
#
_entry.id   AF-A0A973D9Z6-F1
#
_cell.length_a   1.000
_cell.length_b   1.000
_cell.length_c   1.000
_cell.angle_alpha   90.00
_cell.angle_beta   90.00
_cell.angle_gamma   90.00
#
_symmetry.space_group_name_H-M   'P 1'
#
loop_
_entity.id
_entity.type
_entity.pdbx_description
1 polymer ?
#
loop_
_entity_poly.entity_id
_entity_poly.type
_entity_poly.pdbx_seq_one_letter_code
_entity_poly.pdbx_strand_id
1 'polypeptide(L)'
;MDLNKQFGQINNHGDEIYLNNGNIYLYLKAKDEERNIGRLFHRGSNGAISYHKSGLVDEKHLYRKCNGYGINDAILQKLPDDGIIVIDSDSGRYACKVKHARRKEVGYYYHYLAKGFELQKFIPKNNFKKLA
;
A
#
# COMPACT_ATOMS: atom_id res chain seq x y z
N MET A 1 -5.09 6.95 17.55
CA MET A 1 -5.21 7.58 16.21
C MET A 1 -6.50 7.05 15.59
N ASP A 2 -7.41 7.92 15.19
CA ASP A 2 -8.66 7.49 14.55
C ASP A 2 -8.40 7.27 13.05
N LEU A 3 -8.22 6.00 12.67
CA LEU A 3 -7.92 5.63 11.28
C LEU A 3 -9.07 6.00 10.34
N ASN A 4 -10.32 5.97 10.82
CA ASN A 4 -11.48 6.35 10.01
C ASN A 4 -11.51 7.85 9.67
N LYS A 5 -10.76 8.69 10.39
CA LYS A 5 -10.58 10.12 10.04
C LYS A 5 -9.43 10.35 9.05
N GLN A 6 -8.50 9.40 8.94
CA GLN A 6 -7.37 9.52 8.02
C GLN A 6 -7.70 8.97 6.63
N PHE A 7 -8.53 7.92 6.59
CA PHE A 7 -9.11 7.35 5.38
C PHE A 7 -10.51 7.96 5.13
N GLY A 8 -11.01 7.94 3.90
CA GLY A 8 -12.29 8.56 3.50
C GLY A 8 -12.17 9.97 2.92
N GLN A 9 -10.97 10.35 2.45
CA GLN A 9 -10.75 11.63 1.77
C GLN A 9 -10.74 11.44 0.26
N ILE A 10 -11.57 12.25 -0.43
CA ILE A 10 -11.68 12.28 -1.88
C ILE A 10 -10.65 13.28 -2.44
N ASN A 11 -9.85 12.87 -3.42
CA ASN A 11 -8.89 13.74 -4.09
C ASN A 11 -9.57 14.63 -5.17
N ASN A 12 -8.79 15.50 -5.82
CA ASN A 12 -9.31 16.39 -6.87
C ASN A 12 -9.81 15.66 -8.14
N HIS A 13 -9.52 14.37 -8.28
CA HIS A 13 -10.00 13.52 -9.37
C HIS A 13 -11.26 12.73 -9.00
N GLY A 14 -11.72 12.86 -7.75
CA GLY A 14 -12.86 12.10 -7.23
C GLY A 14 -12.50 10.69 -6.75
N ASP A 15 -11.22 10.33 -6.72
CA ASP A 15 -10.77 9.05 -6.18
C ASP A 15 -10.72 9.10 -4.67
N GLU A 16 -11.00 7.97 -4.04
CA GLU A 16 -11.08 7.85 -2.59
C GLU A 16 -10.33 6.62 -2.11
N ILE A 17 -9.66 6.74 -0.97
CA ILE A 17 -9.23 5.57 -0.19
C ILE A 17 -9.92 5.59 1.15
N TYR A 18 -10.70 4.54 1.42
CA TYR A 18 -11.52 4.44 2.61
C TYR A 18 -11.35 3.08 3.31
N LEU A 19 -11.78 3.02 4.57
CA LEU A 19 -11.77 1.81 5.39
C LEU A 19 -13.17 1.24 5.54
N ASN A 20 -13.28 -0.08 5.41
CA ASN A 20 -14.49 -0.82 5.74
C ASN A 20 -14.13 -2.13 6.45
N ASN A 21 -14.47 -2.23 7.74
CA ASN A 21 -14.18 -3.39 8.59
C ASN A 21 -12.69 -3.82 8.57
N GLY A 22 -11.79 -2.84 8.58
CA GLY A 22 -10.34 -3.03 8.51
C GLY A 22 -9.80 -3.29 7.10
N ASN A 23 -10.65 -3.60 6.11
CA ASN A 23 -10.24 -3.64 4.71
C ASN A 23 -10.07 -2.22 4.18
N ILE A 24 -9.13 -2.05 3.26
CA ILE A 24 -8.85 -0.79 2.60
C ILE A 24 -9.31 -0.91 1.16
N TYR A 25 -10.14 0.04 0.75
CA TYR A 25 -10.65 0.12 -0.61
C TYR A 25 -10.11 1.37 -1.29
N LEU A 26 -9.77 1.22 -2.57
CA LEU A 26 -9.51 2.31 -3.49
C LEU A 26 -10.71 2.39 -4.43
N TYR A 27 -11.44 3.49 -4.38
CA TYR A 27 -12.46 3.84 -5.35
C TYR A 27 -11.87 4.78 -6.40
N LEU A 28 -12.00 4.43 -7.67
CA LEU A 28 -11.53 5.24 -8.79
C LEU A 28 -12.76 5.77 -9.54
N LYS A 29 -13.00 7.09 -9.47
CA LYS A 29 -14.21 7.69 -10.05
C LYS A 29 -14.33 7.46 -11.55
N ALA A 30 -13.21 7.48 -12.26
CA ALA A 30 -13.18 7.24 -13.70
C ALA A 30 -13.59 5.79 -14.09
N LYS A 31 -13.61 4.86 -13.14
CA LYS A 31 -14.10 3.48 -13.32
C LYS A 31 -15.50 3.23 -12.78
N ASP A 32 -15.97 4.09 -11.86
CA ASP A 32 -17.14 3.80 -11.03
C ASP A 32 -17.01 2.42 -10.34
N GLU A 33 -15.81 2.13 -9.84
CA GLU A 33 -15.44 0.83 -9.27
C GLU A 33 -14.58 1.00 -8.02
N GLU A 34 -14.87 0.18 -7.01
CA GLU A 34 -14.04 0.02 -5.83
C GLU A 34 -13.23 -1.28 -5.88
N ARG A 35 -12.02 -1.24 -5.32
CA ARG A 35 -11.15 -2.40 -5.22
C ARG A 35 -10.53 -2.49 -3.85
N ASN A 36 -10.58 -3.68 -3.25
CA ASN A 36 -9.80 -3.97 -2.06
C ASN A 36 -8.31 -3.92 -2.41
N ILE A 37 -7.56 -3.02 -1.77
CA ILE A 37 -6.11 -2.87 -1.96
C ILE A 37 -5.31 -3.39 -0.76
N GLY A 38 -5.98 -3.83 0.30
CA GLY A 38 -5.36 -4.49 1.43
C GLY A 38 -6.19 -4.41 2.70
N ARG A 39 -5.52 -4.68 3.83
CA ARG A 39 -6.16 -4.73 5.14
C ARG A 39 -5.25 -4.15 6.22
N LEU A 40 -5.83 -3.40 7.15
CA LEU A 40 -5.17 -2.94 8.37
C LEU A 40 -5.41 -3.93 9.50
N PHE A 41 -4.37 -4.19 10.27
CA PHE A 41 -4.41 -4.93 11.52
C PHE A 41 -3.71 -4.13 12.60
N HIS A 42 -4.20 -4.23 13.83
CA HIS A 42 -3.45 -3.81 15.02
C HIS A 42 -2.59 -4.99 15.49
N ARG A 43 -1.28 -4.78 15.63
CA ARG A 43 -0.37 -5.79 16.19
C ARG A 43 -0.10 -5.52 17.67
N GLY A 44 -0.62 -6.40 18.52
CA GLY A 44 -0.17 -6.62 19.90
C GLY A 44 -0.35 -5.42 20.85
N SER A 45 0.28 -5.54 22.02
CA SER A 45 0.22 -4.58 23.14
C SER A 45 0.80 -3.19 22.83
N ASN A 46 1.56 -3.07 21.75
CA ASN A 46 2.31 -1.85 21.41
C ASN A 46 1.55 -0.95 20.44
N GLY A 47 0.35 -1.37 19.97
CA GLY A 47 -0.54 -0.55 19.14
C GLY A 47 -0.09 -0.32 17.70
N ALA A 48 1.00 -0.95 17.25
CA ALA A 48 1.53 -0.74 15.91
C ALA A 48 0.56 -1.25 14.82
N ILE A 49 0.33 -0.42 13.80
CA ILE A 49 -0.57 -0.75 12.69
C ILE A 49 0.22 -1.48 11.59
N SER A 50 -0.28 -2.63 11.14
CA SER A 50 0.24 -3.32 9.97
C SER A 50 -0.76 -3.28 8.81
N TYR A 51 -0.32 -2.73 7.69
CA TYR A 51 -1.00 -2.81 6.40
C TYR A 51 -0.53 -4.05 5.64
N HIS A 52 -1.46 -4.90 5.27
CA HIS A 52 -1.24 -6.07 4.42
C HIS A 52 -1.79 -5.76 3.03
N LYS A 53 -0.93 -5.70 2.02
CA LYS A 53 -1.35 -5.48 0.63
C LYS A 53 -2.23 -6.64 0.16
N SER A 54 -3.32 -6.34 -0.54
CA SER A 54 -4.20 -7.36 -1.11
C SER A 54 -3.53 -8.10 -2.27
N GLY A 55 -3.82 -9.40 -2.37
CA GLY A 55 -3.38 -10.25 -3.48
C GLY A 55 -1.93 -10.70 -3.36
N LEU A 56 -1.61 -11.78 -4.09
CA LEU A 56 -0.24 -12.26 -4.23
C LEU A 56 0.51 -11.36 -5.22
N VAL A 57 1.67 -10.85 -4.81
CA VAL A 57 2.51 -10.02 -5.68
C VAL A 57 3.54 -10.91 -6.37
N ASP A 58 3.39 -11.09 -7.69
CA ASP A 58 4.33 -11.84 -8.51
C ASP A 58 5.72 -11.19 -8.52
N GLU A 59 6.77 -11.93 -8.14
CA GLU A 59 8.15 -11.40 -8.16
C GLU A 59 8.70 -11.26 -9.59
N LYS A 60 8.23 -12.09 -10.53
CA LYS A 60 8.59 -11.96 -11.96
C LYS A 60 8.13 -10.63 -12.58
N HIS A 61 7.22 -9.92 -11.92
CA HIS A 61 6.64 -8.65 -12.33
C HIS A 61 7.11 -7.46 -11.47
N LEU A 62 8.28 -7.53 -10.85
CA LEU A 62 8.99 -6.35 -10.36
C LEU A 62 9.21 -5.39 -11.56
N TYR A 63 8.25 -4.51 -11.80
CA TYR A 63 8.08 -3.78 -13.06
C TYR A 63 9.35 -2.96 -13.40
N ARG A 64 10.04 -3.42 -14.45
CA ARG A 64 10.88 -2.70 -15.41
C ARG A 64 11.39 -1.33 -14.93
N LYS A 65 12.41 -1.35 -14.04
CA LYS A 65 13.53 -0.39 -13.86
C LYS A 65 14.14 -0.46 -12.46
N CYS A 66 13.38 -0.95 -11.48
CA CYS A 66 13.87 -1.16 -10.12
C CYS A 66 13.22 -2.40 -9.47
N ASN A 67 14.04 -3.24 -8.85
CA ASN A 67 13.60 -4.44 -8.12
C ASN A 67 12.86 -3.99 -6.85
N GLY A 68 11.56 -3.68 -6.95
CA GLY A 68 10.76 -3.16 -5.85
C GLY A 68 9.25 -3.38 -5.99
N TYR A 69 8.55 -3.22 -4.86
CA TYR A 69 7.11 -3.41 -4.76
C TYR A 69 6.36 -2.08 -4.80
N GLY A 70 5.31 -2.02 -5.62
CA GLY A 70 4.41 -0.87 -5.73
C GLY A 70 3.39 -0.82 -4.60
N ILE A 71 3.47 0.23 -3.79
CA ILE A 71 2.48 0.55 -2.76
C ILE A 71 1.76 1.83 -3.15
N ASN A 72 0.45 1.86 -2.99
CA ASN A 72 -0.34 3.05 -3.19
C ASN A 72 0.19 4.19 -2.29
N ASP A 73 0.49 5.35 -2.88
CA ASP A 73 1.13 6.45 -2.16
C ASP A 73 0.27 6.95 -0.99
N ALA A 74 -1.03 7.09 -1.18
CA ALA A 74 -1.92 7.58 -0.12
C ALA A 74 -1.97 6.64 1.10
N ILE A 75 -1.75 5.33 0.92
CA ILE A 75 -1.53 4.41 2.05
C ILE A 75 -0.25 4.76 2.80
N LEU A 76 0.84 4.95 2.08
CA LEU A 76 2.13 5.31 2.68
C LEU A 76 2.06 6.64 3.40
N GLN A 77 1.30 7.63 2.92
CA GLN A 77 1.14 8.93 3.58
C GLN A 77 0.24 8.85 4.84
N LYS A 78 -0.76 7.96 4.85
CA LYS A 78 -1.72 7.85 5.96
C LYS A 78 -1.24 6.98 7.11
N LEU A 79 -0.41 5.97 6.85
CA LEU A 79 0.12 5.11 7.92
C LEU A 79 1.10 5.86 8.84
N PRO A 80 1.20 5.50 10.13
CA PRO A 80 2.19 6.09 11.01
C PRO A 80 3.60 5.55 10.69
N ASP A 81 4.64 6.29 11.07
CA ASP A 81 6.04 5.97 10.75
C ASP A 81 6.52 4.63 11.35
N ASP A 82 5.98 4.27 12.50
CA ASP A 82 6.20 3.00 13.21
C ASP A 82 5.34 1.85 12.66
N GLY A 83 4.42 2.15 11.74
CA GLY A 83 3.61 1.17 11.04
C GLY A 83 4.44 0.20 10.20
N ILE A 84 3.84 -0.94 9.88
CA ILE A 84 4.45 -2.02 9.10
C ILE A 84 3.67 -2.24 7.80
N ILE A 85 4.39 -2.38 6.70
CA ILE A 85 3.86 -2.82 5.41
C ILE A 85 4.21 -4.29 5.26
N VAL A 86 3.22 -5.12 4.97
CA VAL A 86 3.34 -6.56 4.75
C VAL A 86 2.88 -6.88 3.33
N ILE A 87 3.67 -7.70 2.63
CA ILE A 87 3.41 -8.14 1.27
C ILE A 87 3.59 -9.66 1.23
N ASP A 88 2.64 -10.35 0.60
CA ASP A 88 2.77 -11.76 0.26
C ASP A 88 3.17 -11.86 -1.22
N SER A 89 4.26 -12.57 -1.50
CA SER A 89 4.72 -12.90 -2.85
C SER A 89 4.80 -14.42 -3.04
N ASP A 90 5.01 -14.83 -4.29
CA ASP A 90 5.24 -16.23 -4.67
C ASP A 90 6.38 -16.90 -3.88
N SER A 91 7.41 -16.15 -3.48
CA SER A 91 8.56 -16.67 -2.73
C SER A 91 8.44 -16.55 -1.21
N GLY A 92 7.42 -15.86 -0.70
CA GLY A 92 7.09 -15.81 0.72
C GLY A 92 6.50 -14.49 1.21
N ARG A 93 6.47 -14.31 2.53
CA ARG A 93 5.95 -13.10 3.17
C ARG A 93 7.07 -12.13 3.50
N TYR A 94 6.82 -10.85 3.29
CA TYR A 94 7.79 -9.77 3.40
C TYR A 94 7.25 -8.61 4.23
N ALA A 95 8.11 -7.94 5.00
CA ALA A 95 7.71 -6.78 5.78
C ALA A 95 8.74 -5.65 5.78
N CYS A 96 8.26 -4.40 5.82
CA CYS A 96 9.06 -3.19 5.91
C CYS A 96 8.39 -2.17 6.86
N LYS A 97 9.18 -1.34 7.56
CA LYS A 97 8.64 -0.22 8.33
C LYS A 97 8.23 0.92 7.40
N VAL A 98 7.11 1.57 7.67
CA VAL A 98 6.61 2.71 6.88
C VAL A 98 7.66 3.81 6.76
N LYS A 99 8.35 4.17 7.85
CA LYS A 99 9.45 5.15 7.80
C LYS A 99 10.58 4.77 6.83
N HIS A 100 10.86 3.48 6.65
CA HIS A 100 11.90 3.03 5.71
C HIS A 100 11.39 3.07 4.27
N ALA A 101 10.14 2.64 4.06
CA ALA A 101 9.44 2.74 2.79
C ALA A 101 9.35 4.19 2.28
N ARG A 102 9.12 5.16 3.18
CA ARG A 102 9.06 6.59 2.83
C ARG A 102 10.42 7.15 2.40
N ARG A 103 11.51 6.80 3.11
CA ARG A 103 12.85 7.38 2.93
C ARG A 103 13.66 6.78 1.78
N LYS A 104 13.40 5.53 1.42
CA LYS A 104 14.21 4.76 0.45
C LYS A 104 13.40 4.43 -0.79
N GLU A 105 12.83 5.45 -1.41
CA GLU A 105 12.03 5.32 -2.62
C GLU A 105 12.89 5.36 -3.88
N VAL A 106 12.44 4.68 -4.94
CA VAL A 106 13.06 4.82 -6.27
C VAL A 106 12.29 5.80 -7.16
N GLY A 107 11.09 6.19 -6.74
CA GLY A 107 10.26 7.18 -7.41
C GLY A 107 8.76 6.88 -7.32
N TYR A 108 7.98 7.80 -7.90
CA TYR A 108 6.54 7.70 -8.05
C TYR A 108 6.21 7.28 -9.47
N TYR A 109 5.25 6.38 -9.62
CA TYR A 109 4.78 5.90 -10.91
C TYR A 109 3.26 5.93 -10.93
N TYR A 110 2.71 6.53 -11.98
CA TYR A 110 1.31 6.35 -12.31
C TYR A 110 1.13 4.96 -12.90
N HIS A 111 0.51 4.07 -12.13
CA HIS A 111 0.07 2.79 -12.63
C HIS A 111 -1.19 3.02 -13.46
N TYR A 112 -1.01 3.07 -14.78
CA TYR A 112 -2.09 3.25 -15.75
C TYR A 112 -3.00 2.03 -15.73
N LEU A 113 -4.22 2.24 -15.24
CA LEU A 113 -5.31 1.29 -15.38
C LEU A 113 -6.15 1.73 -16.57
N ALA A 114 -6.84 0.80 -17.24
CA ALA A 114 -7.59 1.05 -18.48
C ALA A 114 -8.59 2.24 -18.45
N LYS A 115 -8.91 2.76 -17.25
CA LYS A 115 -9.91 3.81 -17.01
C LYS A 115 -9.53 4.69 -15.80
N GLY A 116 -8.24 4.90 -15.52
CA GLY A 116 -7.78 5.73 -14.39
C GLY A 116 -6.31 5.50 -14.05
N PHE A 117 -5.78 6.23 -13.08
CA PHE A 117 -4.40 6.05 -12.63
C PHE A 117 -4.35 5.84 -11.12
N GLU A 118 -3.56 4.88 -10.70
CA GLU A 118 -3.18 4.74 -9.30
C GLU A 118 -1.76 5.31 -9.12
N LEU A 119 -1.60 6.30 -8.24
CA LEU A 119 -0.27 6.75 -7.87
C LEU A 119 0.38 5.72 -6.93
N GLN A 120 1.42 5.05 -7.42
CA GLN A 120 2.19 4.08 -6.66
C GLN A 120 3.60 4.60 -6.40
N LYS A 121 4.06 4.35 -5.18
CA LYS A 121 5.44 4.54 -4.75
C LYS A 121 6.12 3.18 -4.74
N PHE A 122 7.22 3.07 -5.48
CA PHE A 122 7.96 1.81 -5.59
C PHE A 122 9.07 1.74 -4.53
N ILE A 123 8.97 0.72 -3.69
CA ILE A 123 9.88 0.49 -2.57
C ILE A 123 10.79 -0.69 -2.95
N PRO A 124 12.12 -0.51 -2.98
CA PRO A 124 13.09 -1.58 -3.24
C PRO A 124 12.86 -2.84 -2.42
N LYS A 125 12.98 -4.02 -3.06
CA LYS A 125 12.83 -5.33 -2.42
C LYS A 125 13.79 -5.50 -1.23
N ASN A 126 15.01 -4.97 -1.32
CA ASN A 126 16.01 -5.03 -0.24
C ASN A 126 15.63 -4.23 1.02
N ASN A 127 14.59 -3.39 0.97
CA ASN A 127 14.03 -2.73 2.15
C ASN A 127 13.03 -3.63 2.89
N PHE A 128 12.57 -4.71 2.24
CA PHE A 128 11.70 -5.69 2.86
C PHE A 128 12.53 -6.84 3.43
N LYS A 129 12.19 -7.22 4.66
CA LYS A 129 12.72 -8.41 5.30
C LYS A 129 11.74 -9.56 5.08
N LYS A 130 12.25 -10.71 4.63
CA LYS A 130 11.45 -11.93 4.57
C LYS A 130 11.05 -12.32 6.01
N LEU A 131 9.78 -12.61 6.21
CA LEU A 131 9.28 -13.20 7.45
C LEU A 131 9.46 -14.72 7.36
N ALA A 132 9.88 -15.32 8.47
CA ALA A 132 10.03 -16.77 8.62
C ALA A 132 8.69 -17.50 8.51
#